data_AF-A0A8B7UVI4-F1
#
_entry.id   AF-A0A8B7UVI4-F1
#
_cell.length_a   1.000
_cell.length_b   1.000
_cell.length_c   1.000
_cell.angle_alpha   90.00
_cell.angle_beta   90.00
_cell.angle_gamma   90.00
#
_symmetry.space_group_name_H-M   'P 1'
#
loop_
_entity.id
_entity.type
_entity.pdbx_description
1 polymer ?
#
loop_
_entity_poly.entity_id
_entity_poly.type
_entity_poly.pdbx_seq_one_letter_code
_entity_poly.pdbx_strand_id
1 'polypeptide(L)'
;MMKRNMAYYKSLPGAEDYIKDLETKSYESLFIRAVRAYNGENWRTSITDMELALPDFFKAFYECLAACEGSREIKDFKDFYLSIAGW
;
A
#
# COMPACT_ATOMS: atom_id res chain seq x y z
N MET A 1 -8.95 -21.56 6.58
CA MET A 1 -9.08 -22.29 5.30
C MET A 1 -8.26 -21.68 4.16
N MET A 2 -8.28 -20.36 3.96
CA MET A 2 -7.65 -19.72 2.78
C MET A 2 -6.13 -19.93 2.65
N LYS A 3 -5.37 -19.89 3.76
CA LYS A 3 -3.91 -20.10 3.75
C LYS A 3 -3.49 -21.48 3.23
N ARG A 4 -4.26 -22.54 3.55
CA ARG A 4 -3.95 -23.92 3.12
C ARG A 4 -4.14 -24.09 1.62
N ASN A 5 -5.20 -23.51 1.07
CA ASN A 5 -5.48 -23.55 -0.36
C ASN A 5 -4.43 -22.75 -1.15
N MET A 6 -4.05 -21.56 -0.66
CA MET A 6 -3.01 -20.75 -1.27
C MET A 6 -1.65 -21.47 -1.30
N ALA A 7 -1.28 -22.13 -0.20
CA ALA A 7 -0.04 -22.92 -0.12
C ALA A 7 -0.04 -24.09 -1.12
N TYR A 8 -1.18 -24.78 -1.26
CA TYR A 8 -1.33 -25.85 -2.25
C TYR A 8 -1.12 -25.34 -3.68
N TYR A 9 -1.82 -24.27 -4.09
CA TYR A 9 -1.66 -23.73 -5.44
C TYR A 9 -0.25 -23.19 -5.70
N LYS A 10 0.40 -22.57 -4.71
CA LYS A 10 1.81 -22.15 -4.82
C LYS A 10 2.80 -23.31 -4.96
N SER A 11 2.45 -24.51 -4.50
CA SER A 11 3.32 -25.70 -4.60
C SER A 11 3.29 -26.37 -5.98
N LEU A 12 2.35 -26.00 -6.86
CA LEU A 12 2.25 -26.57 -8.19
C LEU A 12 3.35 -26.01 -9.11
N PRO A 13 4.01 -26.85 -9.93
CA PRO A 13 5.02 -26.39 -10.89
C PRO A 13 4.45 -25.34 -11.84
N GLY A 14 5.14 -24.21 -11.99
CA GLY A 14 4.73 -23.11 -12.88
C GLY A 14 3.57 -22.26 -12.38
N ALA A 15 3.04 -22.50 -11.16
CA ALA A 15 1.93 -21.72 -10.63
C ALA A 15 2.28 -20.24 -10.42
N GLU A 16 3.56 -19.92 -10.20
CA GLU A 16 4.05 -18.56 -10.01
C GLU A 16 3.69 -17.64 -11.18
N ASP A 17 3.66 -18.16 -12.41
CA ASP A 17 3.32 -17.39 -13.63
C ASP A 17 1.82 -17.05 -13.72
N TYR A 18 0.97 -17.76 -12.99
CA TYR A 18 -0.49 -17.61 -13.02
C TYR A 18 -1.06 -16.95 -11.76
N ILE A 19 -0.24 -16.76 -10.72
CA ILE A 19 -0.66 -16.08 -9.50
C ILE A 19 -0.57 -14.58 -9.70
N LYS A 20 -1.73 -13.94 -9.78
CA LYS A 20 -1.85 -12.48 -9.86
C LYS A 20 -2.28 -11.91 -8.53
N ASP A 21 -1.49 -10.99 -8.01
CA ASP A 21 -1.88 -10.17 -6.87
C ASP A 21 -2.82 -9.06 -7.36
N LEU A 22 -4.03 -9.03 -6.80
CA LEU A 22 -5.06 -8.03 -7.11
C LEU A 22 -5.12 -6.91 -6.07
N GLU A 23 -4.43 -7.07 -4.94
CA GLU A 23 -4.39 -6.11 -3.84
C GLU A 23 -3.15 -5.21 -3.92
N THR A 24 -2.09 -5.66 -4.60
CA THR A 24 -0.84 -4.91 -4.79
C THR A 24 -1.11 -3.47 -5.22
N LYS A 25 -0.58 -2.53 -4.46
CA LYS A 25 -0.60 -1.10 -4.79
C LYS A 25 0.58 -0.74 -5.69
N SER A 26 0.43 0.30 -6.52
CA SER A 26 1.48 0.74 -7.46
C SER A 26 2.83 1.01 -6.77
N TYR A 27 2.81 1.68 -5.62
CA TYR A 27 4.01 2.00 -4.83
C TYR A 27 4.72 0.76 -4.27
N GLU A 28 4.01 -0.34 -4.01
CA GLU A 28 4.59 -1.54 -3.40
C GLU A 28 5.57 -2.23 -4.33
N SER A 29 5.29 -2.21 -5.64
CA SER A 29 6.19 -2.77 -6.65
C SER A 29 7.54 -2.04 -6.70
N LEU A 30 7.51 -0.70 -6.63
CA LEU A 30 8.70 0.16 -6.56
C LEU A 30 9.44 -0.04 -5.24
N PHE A 31 8.71 -0.10 -4.12
CA PHE A 31 9.30 -0.36 -2.81
C PHE A 31 10.01 -1.72 -2.74
N ILE A 32 9.39 -2.79 -3.24
CA ILE A 32 10.01 -4.12 -3.29
C ILE A 32 11.27 -4.10 -4.17
N ARG A 33 11.23 -3.40 -5.31
CA ARG A 33 12.40 -3.23 -6.19
C ARG A 33 13.52 -2.47 -5.47
N ALA A 34 13.17 -1.41 -4.73
CA ALA A 34 14.12 -0.65 -3.93
C ALA A 34 14.80 -1.51 -2.86
N VAL A 35 14.02 -2.30 -2.10
CA VAL A 35 14.55 -3.21 -1.06
C VAL A 35 15.48 -4.26 -1.67
N ARG A 36 15.13 -4.82 -2.83
CA ARG A 36 16.01 -5.75 -3.56
C ARG A 36 17.30 -5.06 -4.01
N ALA A 37 17.22 -3.82 -4.49
CA ALA A 37 18.39 -3.03 -4.88
C ALA A 37 19.28 -2.69 -3.68
N TYR A 38 18.69 -2.35 -2.53
CA TYR A 38 19.41 -2.11 -1.28
C TYR A 38 20.19 -3.36 -0.84
N ASN A 39 19.54 -4.52 -0.82
CA ASN A 39 20.18 -5.79 -0.45
C ASN A 39 21.26 -6.23 -1.45
N GLY A 40 21.18 -5.78 -2.70
CA GLY A 40 22.19 -5.98 -3.73
C GLY A 40 23.25 -4.87 -3.80
N GLU A 41 23.32 -3.99 -2.80
CA GLU A 41 24.24 -2.84 -2.70
C GLU A 41 24.15 -1.84 -3.88
N ASN A 42 23.04 -1.88 -4.63
CA ASN A 42 22.75 -0.94 -5.70
C ASN A 42 22.03 0.28 -5.14
N TRP A 43 22.80 1.13 -4.46
CA TRP A 43 22.28 2.30 -3.73
C TRP A 43 21.54 3.29 -4.63
N ARG A 44 22.06 3.55 -5.83
CA ARG A 44 21.44 4.49 -6.79
C ARG A 44 20.02 4.07 -7.14
N THR A 45 19.84 2.80 -7.48
CA THR A 45 18.52 2.25 -7.85
C THR A 45 17.59 2.22 -6.63
N SER A 46 18.11 1.84 -5.46
CA SER A 46 17.34 1.86 -4.22
C SER A 46 16.78 3.25 -3.91
N ILE A 47 17.60 4.30 -4.03
CA ILE A 47 17.18 5.68 -3.76
C ILE A 47 16.09 6.10 -4.74
N THR A 48 16.35 5.96 -6.04
CA THR A 48 15.38 6.37 -7.08
C THR A 48 14.05 5.65 -6.91
N ASP A 49 14.06 4.34 -6.64
CA ASP A 49 12.84 3.55 -6.49
C ASP A 49 12.06 3.91 -5.23
N MET A 50 12.75 4.18 -4.12
CA MET A 50 12.12 4.68 -2.89
C MET A 50 11.46 6.04 -3.12
N GLU A 51 12.18 6.99 -3.74
CA GLU A 51 11.66 8.33 -4.00
C GLU A 51 10.42 8.31 -4.91
N LEU A 52 10.43 7.44 -5.94
CA LEU A 52 9.28 7.26 -6.82
C LEU A 52 8.08 6.57 -6.14
N ALA A 53 8.33 5.73 -5.13
CA ALA A 53 7.26 5.07 -4.39
C ALA A 53 6.53 5.99 -3.40
N LEU A 54 7.22 7.01 -2.86
CA LEU A 54 6.69 7.87 -1.79
C LEU A 54 5.37 8.58 -2.14
N PRO A 55 5.18 9.23 -3.31
CA PRO A 55 3.95 9.96 -3.61
C PRO A 55 2.70 9.08 -3.57
N ASP A 56 2.77 7.91 -4.22
CA ASP A 56 1.67 6.95 -4.27
C ASP A 56 1.42 6.31 -2.90
N PHE A 57 2.47 6.07 -2.11
CA PHE A 57 2.33 5.63 -0.73
C PHE A 57 1.59 6.67 0.12
N PHE A 58 2.00 7.95 0.06
CA PHE A 58 1.35 9.00 0.84
C PHE A 58 -0.11 9.17 0.43
N LYS A 59 -0.42 9.10 -0.86
CA LYS A 59 -1.80 9.12 -1.34
C LYS A 59 -2.62 7.99 -0.70
N ALA A 60 -2.14 6.75 -0.77
CA ALA A 60 -2.83 5.60 -0.17
C ALA A 60 -2.94 5.73 1.37
N PHE A 61 -1.92 6.28 2.02
CA PHE A 61 -1.92 6.55 3.46
C PHE A 61 -3.00 7.58 3.84
N TYR A 62 -3.10 8.70 3.13
CA TYR A 62 -4.12 9.71 3.39
C TYR A 62 -5.54 9.21 3.06
N GLU A 63 -5.70 8.43 1.99
CA GLU A 63 -6.98 7.77 1.68
C GLU A 63 -7.40 6.81 2.81
N CYS A 64 -6.45 6.04 3.36
CA CYS A 64 -6.69 5.16 4.50
C CYS A 64 -7.08 5.95 5.75
N LEU A 65 -6.37 7.04 6.05
CA LEU A 65 -6.71 7.93 7.16
C LEU A 65 -8.14 8.49 7.00
N ALA A 66 -8.46 9.03 5.83
CA ALA A 66 -9.78 9.58 5.54
C ALA A 66 -10.90 8.53 5.66
N ALA A 67 -10.65 7.29 5.23
CA ALA A 67 -11.61 6.19 5.39
C ALA A 67 -11.81 5.77 6.85
N CYS A 68 -10.80 5.93 7.71
CA CYS A 68 -10.85 5.57 9.12
C CYS A 68 -11.57 6.61 10.00
N GLU A 69 -11.70 7.87 9.57
CA GLU A 69 -12.30 8.93 10.40
C GLU A 69 -13.81 8.74 10.67
N GLY A 70 -14.49 7.86 9.92
CA GLY A 70 -15.90 7.55 10.11
C GLY A 70 -16.84 8.73 9.83
N SER A 71 -18.15 8.51 9.92
CA SER A 71 -19.13 9.59 9.79
C SER A 71 -19.10 10.46 11.05
N ARG A 72 -18.69 11.72 10.93
CA ARG A 72 -18.86 12.69 12.02
C ARG A 72 -20.31 13.20 12.01
N GLU A 73 -21.04 12.94 13.10
CA GLU A 73 -22.37 13.55 13.29
C GLU A 73 -22.21 15.03 13.61
N ILE A 74 -22.57 15.90 12.67
CA ILE A 74 -22.63 17.34 12.92
C ILE A 74 -23.96 17.63 13.64
N LYS A 75 -23.90 17.85 14.95
CA LYS A 75 -25.08 18.23 15.75
C LYS A 75 -25.14 19.73 15.94
N ASP A 76 -23.98 20.36 16.17
CA ASP A 76 -23.85 21.81 16.29
C ASP A 76 -22.89 22.39 15.26
N PHE A 77 -23.05 23.68 14.94
CA PHE A 77 -22.17 24.39 14.00
C PHE A 77 -20.68 24.34 14.40
N LYS A 78 -20.38 24.16 15.69
CA LYS A 78 -19.00 24.00 16.18
C LYS A 78 -18.36 22.67 15.76
N ASP A 79 -19.17 21.62 15.59
CA ASP A 79 -18.71 20.30 15.14
C ASP A 79 -18.30 20.33 13.67
N PHE A 80 -18.84 21.27 12.89
CA PHE A 80 -18.50 21.47 11.49
C PHE A 80 -17.02 21.81 11.30
N TYR A 81 -16.44 22.66 12.15
CA TYR A 81 -15.03 23.06 12.03
C TYR A 81 -14.10 21.85 12.15
N LEU A 82 -14.37 20.95 13.10
CA LEU A 82 -13.59 19.72 13.28
C LEU A 82 -13.80 18.71 12.14
N SER A 83 -14.88 18.83 11.37
CA SER A 83 -15.20 17.94 10.26
C SER A 83 -14.59 18.35 8.92
N ILE A 84 -14.32 19.65 8.72
CA ILE A 84 -13.71 20.18 7.48
C ILE A 84 -12.22 20.46 7.62
N ALA A 85 -11.75 20.72 8.84
CA ALA A 85 -10.34 20.93 9.13
C ALA A 85 -9.59 19.60 9.21
N GLY A 86 -9.86 18.67 8.29
CA GLY A 86 -9.13 17.41 8.18
C GLY A 86 -7.64 17.65 8.38
N TRP A 87 -6.98 16.70 9.06
CA TRP A 87 -5.58 16.83 9.50
C TRP A 87 -4.66 17.47 8.47
#